data_AF-A0A957VHJ5-F1
#
_entry.id   AF-A0A957VHJ5-F1
#
_cell.length_a   1.000
_cell.length_b   1.000
_cell.length_c   1.000
_cell.angle_alpha   90.00
_cell.angle_beta   90.00
_cell.angle_gamma   90.00
#
_symmetry.space_group_name_H-M   'P 1'
#
loop_
_entity.id
_entity.type
_entity.pdbx_description
1 polymer ?
#
loop_
_entity_poly.entity_id
_entity_poly.type
_entity_poly.pdbx_seq_one_letter_code
_entity_poly.pdbx_strand_id
1 'polypeptide(L)' 'RQRWEFAQAMLLIHLLHHESKPEATLENRTDHLLEHIRWSPSFAEQVIRYGERRGTLRRRAGALLLTDSGRTLAKSSMIE' A
#
# COMPACT_ATOMS: atom_id res chain seq x y z
N ARG A 1 1.22 -12.78 12.55
CA ARG A 1 0.05 -12.04 12.00
C ARG A 1 0.21 -10.53 12.24
N GLN A 2 0.36 -10.07 13.48
CA GLN A 2 0.58 -8.65 13.83
C GLN A 2 1.60 -7.89 12.94
N ARG A 3 2.80 -8.45 12.69
CA ARG A 3 3.80 -7.79 11.83
C ARG A 3 3.30 -7.51 10.41
N TRP A 4 2.49 -8.40 9.85
CA TRP A 4 1.97 -8.29 8.49
C TRP A 4 0.77 -7.35 8.41
N GLU A 5 -0.08 -7.35 9.43
CA GLU A 5 -1.20 -6.43 9.56
C GLU A 5 -0.70 -5.00 9.75
N PHE A 6 0.32 -4.79 10.60
CA PHE A 6 0.97 -3.49 10.76
C PHE A 6 1.62 -3.00 9.46
N ALA A 7 2.38 -3.87 8.78
CA ALA A 7 2.97 -3.53 7.49
C ALA A 7 1.90 -3.24 6.44
N GLN A 8 0.81 -4.02 6.39
CA GLN A 8 -0.31 -3.73 5.49
C GLN A 8 -0.92 -2.36 5.79
N ALA A 9 -1.25 -2.05 7.05
CA ALA A 9 -1.82 -0.77 7.43
C ALA A 9 -0.92 0.40 7.00
N MET A 10 0.39 0.31 7.29
CA MET A 10 1.38 1.31 6.86
C MET A 10 1.39 1.50 5.34
N LEU A 11 1.38 0.41 4.56
CA LEU A 11 1.33 0.47 3.10
C LEU A 11 0.07 1.17 2.60
N LEU A 12 -1.09 0.83 3.17
CA LEU A 12 -2.37 1.39 2.74
C LEU A 12 -2.47 2.89 3.06
N ILE A 13 -2.01 3.31 4.24
CA ILE A 13 -1.94 4.73 4.63
C ILE A 13 -1.01 5.50 3.70
N HIS A 14 0.15 4.94 3.36
CA HIS A 14 1.07 5.56 2.40
C HIS A 14 0.37 5.78 1.05
N LEU A 15 -0.23 4.74 0.47
CA LEU A 15 -0.95 4.87 -0.80
C LEU A 15 -2.12 5.86 -0.73
N LEU A 16 -2.81 5.95 0.41
CA LEU A 16 -3.90 6.91 0.63
C LEU A 16 -3.40 8.36 0.57
N HIS A 17 -2.23 8.66 1.15
CA HIS A 17 -1.64 9.99 1.10
C HIS A 17 -1.14 10.38 -0.30
N HIS A 18 -0.80 9.40 -1.13
CA HIS A 18 -0.26 9.63 -2.48
C HIS A 18 -1.31 9.52 -3.59
N GLU A 19 -2.45 8.85 -3.38
CA GLU A 19 -3.50 8.71 -4.42
C GLU A 19 -4.19 10.02 -4.80
N SER A 20 -4.12 11.05 -3.94
CA SER A 20 -4.76 12.35 -4.17
C SER A 20 -3.87 13.34 -4.92
N LYS A 21 -2.65 12.95 -5.29
CA LYS A 21 -1.67 13.83 -5.94
C LYS A 21 -1.71 13.68 -7.46
N PRO A 22 -1.53 14.78 -8.23
CA PRO A 22 -1.44 14.74 -9.69
C PRO A 22 -0.39 13.74 -10.21
N GLU A 23 0.67 13.50 -9.43
CA GLU A 23 1.78 12.60 -9.72
C GLU A 23 1.52 11.13 -9.30
N ALA A 24 0.29 10.76 -8.91
CA ALA A 24 -0.05 9.42 -8.41
C ALA A 24 0.35 8.26 -9.34
N THR A 25 0.54 8.50 -10.64
CA THR A 25 1.01 7.47 -11.58
C THR A 25 2.53 7.22 -11.49
N LEU A 26 3.30 8.22 -11.02
CA LEU A 26 4.75 8.14 -10.81
C LEU A 26 5.08 7.75 -9.36
N GLU A 27 4.37 8.30 -8.37
CA GLU A 27 4.61 8.06 -6.93
C GLU A 27 4.08 6.70 -6.44
N ASN A 28 3.08 6.11 -7.10
CA ASN A 28 2.60 4.75 -6.76
C ASN A 28 3.40 3.63 -7.44
N ARG A 29 4.53 3.96 -8.07
CA ARG A 29 5.45 2.94 -8.57
C ARG A 29 6.11 2.25 -7.39
N THR A 30 6.11 0.92 -7.45
CA THR A 30 6.65 0.05 -6.40
C THR A 30 8.10 0.38 -6.06
N ASP A 31 8.84 0.94 -7.03
CA ASP A 31 10.24 1.34 -6.90
C ASP A 31 10.45 2.48 -5.89
N HIS A 32 9.62 3.53 -5.89
CA HIS A 32 9.69 4.63 -4.90
C HIS A 32 9.18 4.20 -3.53
N LEU A 33 8.21 3.29 -3.51
CA LEU A 33 7.62 2.76 -2.29
C LEU A 33 8.62 1.94 -1.46
N LEU A 34 9.60 1.30 -2.11
CA LEU A 34 10.70 0.59 -1.45
C LEU A 34 11.69 1.54 -0.74
N GLU A 35 11.90 2.74 -1.31
CA GLU A 35 12.85 3.73 -0.76
C GLU A 35 12.32 4.37 0.54
N HIS A 36 11.02 4.64 0.62
CA HIS A 36 10.43 5.36 1.75
C HIS A 36 10.19 4.49 3.00
N ILE A 37 9.87 3.20 2.83
CA ILE A 37 9.42 2.34 3.95
C ILE A 37 10.56 1.44 4.48
N ARG A 38 11.79 1.57 3.93
CA ARG A 38 12.99 0.80 4.32
C ARG A 38 12.74 -0.71 4.42
N TRP A 39 11.91 -1.27 3.55
CA TRP A 39 11.64 -2.70 3.49
C TRP A 39 12.55 -3.37 2.47
N SER A 40 12.93 -4.62 2.74
CA SER A 40 13.57 -5.42 1.70
C SER A 40 12.58 -5.66 0.55
N PRO A 41 13.04 -5.74 -0.71
CA PRO A 41 12.17 -5.99 -1.86
C PRO A 41 11.28 -7.23 -1.67
N SER A 42 11.86 -8.30 -1.11
CA SER A 42 11.12 -9.53 -0.81
C SER A 42 9.99 -9.35 0.19
N PHE A 43 10.17 -8.50 1.21
CA PHE A 43 9.17 -8.24 2.24
C PHE A 43 8.07 -7.32 1.71
N ALA A 44 8.41 -6.28 0.95
CA ALA A 44 7.41 -5.44 0.31
C ALA A 44 6.50 -6.24 -0.64
N GLU A 45 7.09 -7.08 -1.49
CA GLU A 45 6.34 -7.95 -2.40
C GLU A 45 5.46 -8.97 -1.65
N GLN A 46 5.86 -9.40 -0.46
CA GLN A 46 5.03 -10.21 0.43
C GLN A 46 3.81 -9.44 0.96
N VAL A 47 4.01 -8.20 1.44
CA VAL A 47 2.93 -7.33 1.96
C VAL A 47 1.96 -6.93 0.85
N ILE A 48 2.46 -6.64 -0.36
CA ILE A 48 1.62 -6.35 -1.53
C ILE A 48 0.73 -7.55 -1.87
N ARG A 49 1.32 -8.75 -2.00
CA ARG A 49 0.54 -9.97 -2.27
C ARG A 49 -0.45 -10.33 -1.18
N TYR A 50 -0.18 -9.93 0.06
CA TYR A 50 -1.14 -10.06 1.15
C TYR A 50 -2.34 -9.12 0.95
N GLY A 51 -2.09 -7.84 0.62
CA GLY A 51 -3.15 -6.87 0.32
C GLY A 51 -3.96 -7.20 -0.94
N GLU A 52 -3.33 -7.74 -1.99
CA GLU A 52 -4.01 -8.23 -3.18
C GLU A 52 -4.95 -9.40 -2.84
N ARG A 53 -4.48 -10.38 -2.05
CA ARG A 53 -5.30 -11.52 -1.60
C ARG A 53 -6.47 -11.12 -0.70
N ARG A 54 -6.31 -10.06 0.09
CA ARG A 54 -7.39 -9.48 0.91
C ARG A 54 -8.31 -8.54 0.13
N GLY A 55 -8.02 -8.28 -1.15
CA GLY A 55 -8.79 -7.37 -1.98
C GLY A 55 -8.64 -5.89 -1.62
N THR A 56 -7.66 -5.53 -0.78
CA THR A 56 -7.42 -4.12 -0.39
C THR A 56 -6.61 -3.37 -1.43
N LEU A 57 -5.81 -4.08 -2.23
CA LEU A 57 -4.93 -3.55 -3.27
C LEU A 57 -5.16 -4.20 -4.62
N ARG A 58 -4.84 -3.48 -5.70
CA ARG A 58 -4.71 -4.02 -7.06
C ARG A 58 -3.52 -3.41 -7.78
N ARG A 59 -2.82 -4.21 -8.59
CA ARG A 59 -1.86 -3.70 -9.57
C ARG A 59 -2.56 -3.32 -10.86
N ARG A 60 -2.22 -2.14 -11.40
CA ARG A 60 -2.65 -1.70 -12.73
C ARG A 60 -1.52 -0.95 -13.40
N ALA A 61 -1.09 -1.40 -14.58
CA ALA A 61 -0.03 -0.77 -15.36
C ALA A 61 1.27 -0.49 -14.56
N GLY A 62 1.65 -1.39 -13.65
CA GLY A 62 2.85 -1.25 -12.81
C GLY A 62 2.70 -0.37 -11.57
N ALA A 63 1.51 0.21 -11.33
CA ALA A 63 1.21 0.97 -10.11
C ALA A 63 0.33 0.17 -9.14
N LEU A 64 0.46 0.46 -7.85
CA LEU A 64 -0.45 -0.02 -6.80
C LEU A 64 -1.60 0.95 -6.61
N LEU A 65 -2.82 0.44 -6.62
CA LEU A 65 -4.03 1.22 -6.40
C LEU A 65 -4.81 0.68 -5.21
N LEU A 66 -5.27 1.59 -4.35
CA LEU A 66 -6.24 1.25 -3.32
C LEU A 66 -7.59 0.90 -3.96
N THR A 67 -8.18 -0.19 -3.46
CA THR A 67 -9.62 -0.42 -3.63
C THR A 67 -10.40 0.38 -2.59
N ASP A 68 -11.72 0.43 -2.71
CA ASP A 68 -12.56 1.08 -1.70
C ASP A 68 -12.41 0.43 -0.32
N SER A 69 -12.27 -0.90 -0.27
CA SER A 69 -11.98 -1.62 0.99
C SER A 69 -10.62 -1.24 1.57
N GLY A 70 -9.62 -1.02 0.71
CA GLY A 70 -8.28 -0.57 1.11
C GLY A 70 -8.29 0.85 1.67
N ARG A 71 -9.07 1.76 1.07
CA ARG A 71 -9.24 3.14 1.58
C ARG A 71 -9.90 3.15 2.95
N THR A 72 -10.97 2.37 3.13
CA THR A 72 -11.66 2.26 4.42
C THR A 72 -10.73 1.74 5.50
N LEU A 73 -9.98 0.66 5.21
CA LEU A 73 -9.02 0.09 6.14
C LEU A 73 -7.89 1.07 6.48
N ALA A 74 -7.36 1.79 5.49
CA ALA A 74 -6.34 2.81 5.72
C ALA A 74 -6.83 3.89 6.70
N LYS A 75 -8.04 4.42 6.48
CA LYS A 75 -8.64 5.46 7.33
C LYS A 75 -8.91 4.96 8.74
N SER A 76 -9.41 3.74 8.91
CA SER A 76 -9.66 3.18 10.26
C SER A 76 -8.36 2.99 11.05
N SER A 77 -7.27 2.58 10.39
CA SER A 77 -5.97 2.38 11.04
C SER A 77 -5.26 3.66 11.46
N MET A 78 -5.76 4.85 11.12
CA MET A 78 -5.23 6.14 11.57
C MET A 78 -5.88 6.63 12.88
N ILE A 79 -7.00 6.02 13.27
CA ILE A 79 -7.81 6.42 14.43
C ILE A 79 -7.54 5.49 15.64
N GLU A 80 -6.95 4.32 15.37
CA GLU A 80 -6.63 3.25 16.33
C GLU A 80 -5.22 3.44 16.94
#